data_AF-A0A835M693-F1
#
_entry.id   AF-A0A835M693-F1
#
_cell.length_a   1.000
_cell.length_b   1.000
_cell.length_c   1.000
_cell.angle_alpha   90.00
_cell.angle_beta   90.00
_cell.angle_gamma   90.00
#
_symmetry.space_group_name_H-M   'P 1'
#
loop_
_entity.id
_entity.type
_entity.pdbx_description
1 polymer ?
#
loop_
_entity_poly.entity_id
_entity_poly.type
_entity_poly.pdbx_seq_one_letter_code
_entity_poly.pdbx_strand_id
1 'polypeptide(L)'
;METQLVKPNAGTMASLFPAVTNTSSANVQFVRDMFNKMAMKELVSYNVMIAICVNNSMPTEAVEIFSQIESKWLEPDPVTIASVLPACGDLSALELGKREYVLGLML
;
A
#
# COMPACT_ATOMS: atom_id res chain seq x y z
N MET A 1 17.81 -6.34 31.24
CA MET A 1 16.64 -6.98 30.60
C MET A 1 16.77 -6.73 29.12
N GLU A 2 17.11 -7.79 28.38
CA GLU A 2 17.33 -7.74 26.94
C GLU A 2 16.04 -7.23 26.28
N THR A 3 16.13 -6.10 25.60
CA THR A 3 15.11 -5.66 24.66
C THR A 3 15.08 -6.72 23.57
N GLN A 4 14.17 -7.69 23.68
CA GLN A 4 13.86 -8.56 22.57
C GLN A 4 13.45 -7.64 21.42
N LEU A 5 14.36 -7.50 20.47
CA LEU A 5 14.17 -6.85 19.20
C LEU A 5 13.12 -7.69 18.47
N VAL A 6 11.84 -7.47 18.78
CA VAL A 6 10.72 -8.11 18.09
C VAL A 6 10.83 -7.66 16.64
N LYS A 7 11.48 -8.49 15.82
CA LYS A 7 11.59 -8.25 14.39
C LYS A 7 10.16 -8.24 13.84
N PRO A 8 9.72 -7.15 13.20
CA PRO A 8 8.41 -7.10 12.59
C PRO A 8 8.22 -8.31 11.66
N ASN A 9 7.07 -8.97 11.75
CA ASN A 9 6.68 -10.07 10.87
C ASN A 9 5.27 -9.82 10.31
N ALA A 10 4.85 -10.65 9.35
CA ALA A 10 3.56 -10.44 8.67
C ALA A 10 2.37 -10.51 9.62
N GLY A 11 2.43 -11.36 10.65
CA GLY A 11 1.41 -11.44 11.69
C GLY A 11 1.29 -10.15 12.51
N THR A 12 2.42 -9.50 12.83
CA THR A 12 2.43 -8.22 13.55
C THR A 12 1.80 -7.12 12.70
N MET A 13 2.09 -7.10 11.40
CA MET A 13 1.48 -6.17 10.43
C MET A 13 -0.03 -6.40 10.29
N ALA A 14 -0.47 -7.67 10.16
CA ALA A 14 -1.87 -8.03 10.07
C ALA A 14 -2.67 -7.65 11.32
N SER A 15 -2.07 -7.83 12.50
CA SER A 15 -2.70 -7.50 13.79
C SER A 15 -2.93 -6.00 13.96
N LEU A 16 -2.12 -5.18 13.29
CA LEU A 16 -2.25 -3.72 13.30
C LEU A 16 -3.20 -3.20 12.23
N PHE A 17 -3.59 -4.01 11.23
CA PHE A 17 -4.44 -3.61 10.11
C PHE A 17 -5.68 -2.79 10.55
N PRO A 18 -6.48 -3.21 11.56
CA PRO A 18 -7.67 -2.44 11.98
C PRO A 18 -7.33 -1.13 12.72
N ALA A 19 -6.18 -1.07 13.40
CA ALA A 19 -5.74 0.10 14.15
C ALA A 19 -5.12 1.17 13.24
N VAL A 20 -4.52 0.76 12.11
CA VAL A 20 -3.77 1.64 11.20
C VAL A 20 -4.59 2.06 9.98
N THR A 21 -5.71 1.39 9.70
CA THR A 21 -6.74 1.87 8.75
C THR A 21 -7.45 3.13 9.25
N ASN A 22 -7.30 3.50 10.53
CA ASN A 22 -7.86 4.72 11.08
C ASN A 22 -6.88 5.91 10.88
N THR A 23 -7.04 6.56 9.73
CA THR A 23 -6.83 7.98 9.32
C THR A 23 -5.81 8.90 10.01
N SER A 24 -4.75 8.40 10.67
CA SER A 24 -3.64 9.26 11.13
C SER A 24 -2.39 9.02 10.29
N SER A 25 -1.87 10.08 9.68
CA SER A 25 -0.61 10.07 8.90
C SER A 25 0.59 9.57 9.72
N ALA A 26 0.56 9.72 11.05
CA ALA A 26 1.58 9.17 11.94
C ALA A 26 1.60 7.63 11.94
N ASN A 27 0.44 6.99 11.82
CA ASN A 27 0.31 5.54 11.79
C ASN A 27 0.83 4.96 10.47
N VAL A 28 0.62 5.67 9.35
CA VAL A 28 1.15 5.29 8.03
C VAL A 28 2.67 5.15 8.07
N GLN A 29 3.35 6.14 8.67
CA GLN A 29 4.82 6.13 8.74
C GLN A 29 5.34 5.03 9.67
N PHE A 30 4.66 4.78 10.78
CA PHE A 30 5.04 3.68 11.68
C PHE A 30 4.97 2.32 10.99
N VAL A 31 3.88 2.05 10.25
CA VAL A 31 3.71 0.78 9.53
C VAL A 31 4.69 0.64 8.39
N ARG A 32 4.98 1.73 7.68
CA ARG A 32 6.03 1.77 6.65
C ARG A 32 7.40 1.44 7.23
N ASP A 33 7.76 2.04 8.35
CA ASP A 33 9.04 1.77 9.01
C ASP A 33 9.13 0.30 9.45
N MET A 34 8.04 -0.25 9.98
CA MET A 34 7.97 -1.68 10.29
C MET A 34 8.18 -2.52 9.04
N PHE A 35 7.44 -2.26 7.96
CA PHE A 35 7.56 -2.96 6.68
C PHE A 35 9.00 -2.92 6.16
N ASN A 36 9.64 -1.76 6.17
CA ASN A 36 11.03 -1.61 5.74
C ASN A 36 12.00 -2.42 6.60
N LYS A 37 11.77 -2.49 7.92
CA LYS A 37 12.56 -3.30 8.88
C LYS A 37 12.30 -4.81 8.80
N MET A 38 11.25 -5.27 8.11
CA MET A 38 10.98 -6.70 7.92
C MET A 38 12.06 -7.35 7.05
N ALA A 39 12.77 -8.32 7.62
CA ALA A 39 13.77 -9.12 6.91
C ALA A 39 13.12 -10.02 5.84
N MET A 40 11.93 -10.55 6.13
CA MET A 40 11.12 -11.34 5.21
C MET A 40 9.75 -10.69 5.08
N LYS A 41 9.38 -10.33 3.85
CA LYS A 41 8.10 -9.71 3.52
C LYS A 41 7.27 -10.76 2.79
N GLU A 42 6.10 -11.05 3.32
CA GLU A 42 5.13 -12.00 2.78
C GLU A 42 3.93 -11.26 2.19
N LEU A 43 3.09 -11.96 1.41
CA LEU A 43 1.93 -11.37 0.75
C LEU A 43 1.03 -10.58 1.72
N VAL A 44 0.82 -11.10 2.93
CA VAL A 44 0.05 -10.43 3.98
C VAL A 44 0.64 -9.05 4.33
N SER A 45 1.96 -8.93 4.43
CA SER A 45 2.61 -7.64 4.72
C SER A 45 2.47 -6.63 3.57
N TYR A 46 2.42 -7.12 2.32
CA TYR A 46 2.13 -6.30 1.15
C TYR A 46 0.67 -5.83 1.12
N ASN A 47 -0.28 -6.73 1.40
CA ASN A 47 -1.70 -6.40 1.46
C ASN A 47 -1.98 -5.32 2.51
N VAL A 48 -1.32 -5.39 3.67
CA VAL A 48 -1.39 -4.34 4.71
C VAL A 48 -0.92 -3.00 4.17
N MET A 49 0.24 -2.95 3.50
CA MET A 49 0.77 -1.71 2.94
C MET A 49 -0.10 -1.13 1.83
N ILE A 50 -0.62 -1.95 0.93
CA ILE A 50 -1.52 -1.51 -0.15
C ILE A 50 -2.79 -0.89 0.43
N ALA A 51 -3.44 -1.55 1.39
CA ALA A 51 -4.65 -1.02 2.01
C ALA A 51 -4.42 0.31 2.73
N ILE A 52 -3.27 0.48 3.40
CA ILE A 52 -2.90 1.74 4.03
C ILE A 52 -2.72 2.84 2.98
N CYS A 53 -2.02 2.57 1.88
CA CYS A 53 -1.82 3.55 0.81
C CYS A 53 -3.15 3.99 0.19
N VAL A 54 -4.05 3.03 -0.09
CA VAL A 54 -5.39 3.31 -0.64
C VAL A 54 -6.22 4.15 0.32
N ASN A 55 -6.30 3.77 1.60
CA ASN A 55 -7.08 4.52 2.59
C ASN A 55 -6.55 5.94 2.86
N ASN A 56 -5.27 6.19 2.59
CA ASN A 56 -4.65 7.50 2.76
C ASN A 56 -4.53 8.30 1.46
N SER A 57 -5.26 7.92 0.41
CA SER A 57 -5.24 8.61 -0.90
C SER A 57 -3.85 8.70 -1.52
N MET A 58 -3.05 7.63 -1.40
CA MET A 58 -1.71 7.50 -1.98
C MET A 58 -1.70 6.44 -3.10
N PRO A 59 -2.45 6.65 -4.21
CA PRO A 59 -2.71 5.59 -5.18
C PRO A 59 -1.47 5.19 -5.99
N THR A 60 -0.58 6.13 -6.32
CA THR A 60 0.70 5.84 -6.99
C THR A 60 1.53 4.83 -6.20
N GLU A 61 1.62 5.05 -4.89
CA GLU A 61 2.44 4.22 -4.03
C GLU A 61 1.82 2.85 -3.79
N ALA A 62 0.49 2.76 -3.72
CA ALA A 62 -0.20 1.47 -3.67
C ALA A 62 0.15 0.59 -4.88
N VAL A 63 0.20 1.19 -6.08
CA VAL A 63 0.56 0.49 -7.32
C VAL A 63 2.04 0.12 -7.36
N GLU A 64 2.94 0.99 -6.87
CA GLU A 64 4.37 0.67 -6.74
C GLU A 64 4.61 -0.53 -5.80
N ILE A 65 3.89 -0.58 -4.67
CA ILE A 65 3.96 -1.73 -3.75
C ILE A 65 3.40 -2.99 -4.38
N PHE A 66 2.34 -2.90 -5.18
CA PHE A 66 1.81 -4.03 -5.93
C PHE A 66 2.83 -4.56 -6.96
N SER A 67 3.53 -3.68 -7.68
CA SER A 67 4.59 -4.09 -8.62
C SER A 67 5.77 -4.79 -7.92
N GLN A 68 6.01 -4.48 -6.64
CA GLN A 68 6.99 -5.22 -5.83
C GLN A 68 6.58 -6.66 -5.52
N ILE A 69 5.28 -7.00 -5.54
CA ILE A 69 4.79 -8.38 -5.38
C ILE A 69 5.18 -9.19 -6.61
N GLU A 70 4.89 -8.65 -7.81
CA GLU A 70 5.20 -9.29 -9.09
C GLU A 70 6.71 -9.48 -9.28
N SER A 71 7.53 -8.46 -9.00
CA SER A 71 8.98 -8.55 -9.12
C SER A 71 9.64 -9.53 -8.15
N LYS A 72 8.95 -9.89 -7.06
CA LYS A 72 9.41 -10.90 -6.09
C LYS A 72 8.87 -12.29 -6.35
N TRP A 73 8.20 -12.51 -7.48
CA TRP A 73 7.57 -13.80 -7.83
C TRP A 73 6.57 -14.27 -6.76
N LEU A 74 5.98 -13.34 -6.03
CA LEU A 74 4.86 -13.61 -5.13
C LEU A 74 3.59 -13.58 -5.97
N GLU A 75 2.74 -14.60 -5.83
CA GLU A 75 1.46 -14.64 -6.54
C GLU A 75 0.44 -13.78 -5.78
N PRO A 76 -0.14 -12.75 -6.42
CA PRO A 76 -1.18 -11.94 -5.81
C PRO A 76 -2.41 -12.80 -5.50
N ASP A 77 -2.97 -12.67 -4.30
CA ASP A 77 -4.24 -13.32 -3.97
C ASP A 77 -5.43 -12.40 -4.32
N PRO A 78 -6.67 -12.93 -4.32
CA PRO A 78 -7.84 -12.10 -4.58
C PRO A 78 -7.97 -10.89 -3.64
N VAL A 79 -7.42 -10.98 -2.42
CA VAL A 79 -7.41 -9.87 -1.46
C VAL A 79 -6.42 -8.79 -1.90
N THR A 80 -5.25 -9.15 -2.42
CA THR A 80 -4.26 -8.24 -3.00
C THR A 80 -4.87 -7.46 -4.15
N ILE A 81 -5.53 -8.17 -5.08
CA ILE A 81 -6.16 -7.56 -6.26
C ILE A 81 -7.31 -6.63 -5.83
N ALA A 82 -8.17 -7.08 -4.92
CA ALA A 82 -9.24 -6.24 -4.39
C ALA A 82 -8.72 -5.00 -3.65
N SER A 83 -7.56 -5.12 -2.98
CA SER A 83 -6.95 -4.01 -2.24
C SER A 83 -6.33 -2.96 -3.15
N VAL A 84 -5.72 -3.32 -4.29
CA VAL A 84 -5.06 -2.35 -5.19
C VAL A 84 -6.03 -1.70 -6.19
N LEU A 85 -7.16 -2.36 -6.50
CA LEU A 85 -8.10 -1.92 -7.52
C LEU A 85 -8.58 -0.46 -7.38
N PRO A 86 -8.90 0.06 -6.17
CA PRO A 86 -9.31 1.46 -6.01
C PRO A 86 -8.21 2.44 -6.42
N ALA A 87 -6.94 2.17 -6.07
CA ALA A 87 -5.82 3.01 -6.46
C ALA A 87 -5.62 3.06 -7.99
N CYS A 88 -5.81 1.93 -8.68
CA CYS A 88 -5.77 1.90 -10.14
C CYS A 88 -6.88 2.76 -10.76
N GLY A 89 -8.08 2.74 -10.16
CA GLY A 89 -9.19 3.59 -10.54
C GLY A 89 -8.88 5.09 -10.37
N ASP A 90 -8.34 5.47 -9.21
CA ASP A 90 -7.96 6.85 -8.90
C ASP A 90 -6.90 7.41 -9.86
N LEU A 91 -5.86 6.62 -10.17
CA LEU A 91 -4.84 7.01 -11.14
C LEU A 91 -5.42 7.17 -12.54
N SER A 92 -6.27 6.23 -12.97
CA SER A 92 -6.91 6.27 -14.29
C SER A 92 -7.81 7.50 -14.42
N ALA A 93 -8.57 7.83 -13.37
CA ALA A 93 -9.41 9.02 -13.32
C ALA A 93 -8.57 10.31 -13.37
N LEU A 94 -7.43 10.36 -12.65
CA LEU A 94 -6.51 11.48 -12.67
C LEU A 94 -5.89 11.70 -14.06
N GLU A 95 -5.50 10.62 -14.74
CA GLU A 95 -4.98 10.68 -16.11
C GLU A 95 -6.03 11.16 -17.10
N LEU A 96 -7.28 10.69 -16.97
CA LEU A 96 -8.38 11.14 -17.81
C LEU A 96 -8.65 12.64 -17.63
N GLY A 97 -8.75 13.12 -16.39
CA GLY A 97 -8.96 14.54 -16.09
C GLY A 97 -7.84 15.43 -16.63
N LYS A 98 -6.57 14.97 -16.56
CA LYS A 98 -5.44 15.68 -17.18
C LYS A 98 -5.57 15.77 -18.70
N ARG A 99 -6.00 14.69 -19.37
CA ARG A 99 -6.20 14.68 -20.82
C ARG A 99 -7.32 15.62 -21.26
N GLU A 100 -8.46 15.58 -20.58
CA GLU A 100 -9.59 16.48 -20.88
C GLU A 100 -9.23 17.94 -20.63
N TYR A 101 -8.50 18.24 -19.54
CA TYR A 101 -8.03 19.60 -19.25
C TYR A 101 -7.09 20.13 -20.35
N VAL A 102 -6.12 19.32 -20.78
CA VAL A 102 -5.19 19.69 -21.86
C VAL A 102 -5.93 19.88 -23.19
N LEU A 103 -6.91 19.02 -23.50
CA LEU A 103 -7.73 19.14 -24.71
C LEU A 103 -8.58 20.43 -24.68
N GLY A 104 -9.14 20.78 -23.53
CA GLY A 104 -9.92 22.00 -23.33
C GLY A 104 -9.10 23.30 -23.42
N LEU A 105 -7.79 23.26 -23.14
CA LEU A 105 -6.89 24.39 -23.33
C LEU A 105 -6.42 24.58 -24.78
N MET A 106 -6.56 23.56 -25.63
CA MET A 106 -6.20 23.62 -27.06
C MET A 106 -7.36 24.12 -27.95
N LEU A 107 -8.55 24.32 -27.39
CA LEU A 107 -9.74 24.88 -28.06
C LEU A 107 -9.95 26.34 -27.66
#